data_AF-A0A7S0W597-F1
#
_entry.id   AF-A0A7S0W597-F1
#
_cell.length_a   1.000
_cell.length_b   1.000
_cell.length_c   1.000
_cell.angle_alpha   90.00
_cell.angle_beta   90.00
_cell.angle_gamma   90.00
#
_symmetry.space_group_name_H-M   'P 1'
#
loop_
_entity.id
_entity.type
_entity.pdbx_description
1 polymer ?
#
loop_
_entity_poly.entity_id
_entity_poly.type
_entity_poly.pdbx_seq_one_letter_code
_entity_poly.pdbx_strand_id
1 'polypeptide(L)'
;DHAAEREEAANDVEDDEDDGLTPEERRYMARLDKGLFTLQHIDVTIAFLLTEEIEELDARVRMIMRQNGSDLSEVLETIEEYGRNMGDGDDRKKAQTDVVDMKEVLKDLEAFLNYISKE
;
A
#
# COMPACT_ATOMS: atom_id res chain seq x y z
N ASP A 1 -40.09 -37.05 -5.57
CA ASP A 1 -39.70 -35.90 -4.73
C ASP A 1 -38.21 -35.89 -4.41
N HIS A 2 -37.34 -35.72 -5.41
CA HIS A 2 -35.90 -35.45 -5.23
C HIS A 2 -35.36 -34.45 -6.28
N ALA A 3 -36.25 -33.78 -7.02
CA ALA A 3 -35.86 -32.75 -7.99
C ALA A 3 -35.88 -31.34 -7.37
N ALA A 4 -36.72 -31.11 -6.34
CA ALA A 4 -36.87 -29.81 -5.69
C ALA A 4 -35.68 -29.43 -4.79
N GLU A 5 -35.00 -30.41 -4.19
CA GLU A 5 -33.86 -30.17 -3.28
C GLU A 5 -32.57 -29.75 -4.01
N ARG A 6 -32.48 -29.94 -5.33
CA ARG A 6 -31.29 -29.55 -6.12
C ARG A 6 -31.35 -28.14 -6.69
N GLU A 7 -32.53 -27.52 -6.69
CA GLU A 7 -32.71 -26.15 -7.18
C GLU A 7 -32.48 -25.12 -6.07
N GLU A 8 -32.67 -25.51 -4.80
CA GLU A 8 -32.47 -24.64 -3.63
C GLU A 8 -30.98 -24.43 -3.28
N ALA A 9 -30.09 -25.36 -3.68
CA ALA A 9 -28.64 -25.22 -3.47
C ALA A 9 -27.93 -24.28 -4.48
N ALA A 10 -28.65 -23.78 -5.48
CA ALA A 10 -28.11 -22.87 -6.50
C ALA A 10 -28.42 -21.39 -6.22
N ASN A 11 -29.18 -21.09 -5.17
CA ASN A 11 -29.68 -19.74 -4.89
C ASN A 11 -29.12 -19.11 -3.60
N ASP A 12 -28.07 -19.69 -3.02
CA ASP A 12 -27.39 -19.19 -1.82
C ASP A 12 -26.31 -18.13 -2.16
N VAL A 13 -26.56 -17.33 -3.20
CA VAL A 13 -25.79 -16.12 -3.51
C VAL A 13 -26.67 -14.91 -3.19
N GLU A 14 -27.10 -14.83 -1.93
CA GLU A 14 -27.71 -13.64 -1.35
C GLU A 14 -26.88 -13.25 -0.13
N ASP A 15 -25.84 -12.44 -0.35
CA ASP A 15 -25.66 -11.11 0.27
C ASP A 15 -24.33 -10.51 -0.21
N ASP A 16 -24.22 -10.14 -1.49
CA ASP A 16 -23.29 -9.07 -1.85
C ASP A 16 -23.99 -7.78 -1.40
N GLU A 17 -23.87 -7.45 -0.11
CA GLU A 17 -24.02 -6.06 0.31
C GLU A 17 -23.08 -5.26 -0.60
N ASP A 18 -23.66 -4.52 -1.55
CA ASP A 18 -22.92 -3.60 -2.40
C ASP A 18 -22.31 -2.55 -1.47
N ASP A 19 -21.11 -2.85 -0.98
CA ASP A 19 -20.30 -2.04 -0.08
C ASP A 19 -19.93 -0.68 -0.71
N GLY A 20 -20.37 -0.44 -1.95
CA GLY A 20 -20.08 0.75 -2.73
C GLY A 20 -18.62 0.84 -3.14
N LEU A 21 -17.81 -0.18 -2.85
CA LEU A 21 -16.40 -0.22 -3.15
C LEU A 21 -16.18 -0.79 -4.56
N THR A 22 -15.22 -0.23 -5.25
CA THR A 22 -14.67 -0.83 -6.47
C THR A 22 -13.90 -2.11 -6.13
N PRO A 23 -13.71 -3.02 -7.10
CA PRO A 23 -12.86 -4.20 -6.91
C PRO A 23 -11.42 -3.87 -6.47
N GLU A 24 -10.91 -2.69 -6.83
CA GLU A 24 -9.58 -2.21 -6.44
C GLU A 24 -9.56 -1.82 -4.96
N GLU A 25 -10.54 -1.04 -4.51
CA GLU A 25 -10.70 -0.67 -3.10
C GLU A 25 -10.88 -1.91 -2.21
N ARG A 26 -11.69 -2.89 -2.62
CA ARG A 26 -11.82 -4.17 -1.88
C ARG A 26 -10.49 -4.90 -1.74
N ARG A 27 -9.66 -4.93 -2.79
CA ARG A 27 -8.31 -5.54 -2.74
C ARG A 27 -7.39 -4.76 -1.81
N TYR A 28 -7.45 -3.44 -1.83
CA TYR A 28 -6.67 -2.58 -0.94
C TYR A 28 -7.05 -2.82 0.53
N MET A 29 -8.35 -2.81 0.84
CA MET A 29 -8.86 -3.10 2.20
C MET A 29 -8.45 -4.50 2.67
N ALA A 30 -8.59 -5.53 1.83
CA ALA A 30 -8.15 -6.88 2.17
C ALA A 30 -6.63 -7.01 2.40
N ARG A 31 -5.81 -6.10 1.84
CA ARG A 31 -4.37 -6.01 2.12
C ARG A 31 -4.08 -5.22 3.39
N LEU A 32 -4.86 -4.19 3.70
CA LEU A 32 -4.80 -3.49 4.99
C LEU A 32 -5.04 -4.46 6.15
N ASP A 33 -6.03 -5.35 6.03
CA ASP A 33 -6.30 -6.42 7.01
C ASP A 33 -5.12 -7.38 7.21
N LYS A 34 -4.26 -7.51 6.19
CA LYS A 34 -3.05 -8.34 6.21
C LYS A 34 -1.80 -7.58 6.64
N GLY A 35 -1.93 -6.34 7.09
CA GLY A 35 -0.82 -5.53 7.61
C GLY A 35 -0.16 -4.60 6.59
N LEU A 36 -0.80 -4.29 5.45
CA LEU A 36 -0.26 -3.36 4.46
C LEU A 36 0.09 -1.99 5.07
N PHE A 37 -0.70 -1.49 6.01
CA PHE A 37 -0.43 -0.20 6.67
C PHE A 37 0.94 -0.19 7.40
N THR A 38 1.28 -1.31 8.05
CA THR A 38 2.57 -1.48 8.71
C THR A 38 3.71 -1.56 7.69
N LEU A 39 3.52 -2.29 6.59
CA LEU A 39 4.49 -2.36 5.50
C LEU A 39 4.76 -0.97 4.91
N GLN A 40 3.71 -0.21 4.60
CA GLN A 40 3.80 1.17 4.11
C GLN A 40 4.61 2.07 5.05
N HIS A 41 4.43 1.97 6.36
CA HIS A 41 5.20 2.75 7.33
C HIS A 41 6.68 2.35 7.38
N ILE A 42 6.97 1.05 7.28
CA ILE A 42 8.33 0.55 7.23
C ILE A 42 9.02 1.05 5.96
N ASP A 43 8.34 0.98 4.82
CA ASP A 43 8.87 1.41 3.52
C ASP A 43 9.12 2.93 3.47
N VAL A 44 8.22 3.73 4.06
CA VAL A 44 8.45 5.17 4.26
C VAL A 44 9.68 5.42 5.13
N THR A 45 9.84 4.65 6.21
CA THR A 45 11.02 4.77 7.09
C THR A 45 12.30 4.41 6.35
N ILE A 46 12.28 3.35 5.53
CA ILE A 46 13.42 2.97 4.68
C ILE A 46 13.75 4.10 3.70
N ALA A 47 12.75 4.66 3.01
CA ALA A 47 12.96 5.75 2.08
C ALA A 47 13.59 6.98 2.75
N PHE A 48 13.11 7.38 3.93
CA PHE A 48 13.73 8.45 4.72
C PHE A 48 15.18 8.15 5.08
N LEU A 49 15.49 6.94 5.54
CA LEU A 49 16.86 6.55 5.85
C LEU A 49 17.80 6.67 4.64
N LEU A 50 17.31 6.37 3.44
CA LEU A 50 18.08 6.51 2.21
C LEU A 50 18.33 7.98 1.82
N THR A 51 17.44 8.91 2.20
CA THR A 51 17.64 10.35 1.94
C THR A 51 18.77 10.99 2.73
N GLU A 52 19.30 10.31 3.76
CA GLU A 52 20.45 10.81 4.53
C GLU A 52 21.78 10.72 3.78
N GLU A 53 21.80 10.15 2.56
CA GLU A 53 22.97 10.05 1.68
C GLU A 53 24.19 9.35 2.34
N ILE A 54 23.93 8.42 3.27
CA ILE A 54 24.97 7.60 3.92
C ILE A 54 25.23 6.35 3.08
N GLU A 55 26.37 6.32 2.37
CA GLU A 55 26.74 5.22 1.45
C GLU A 55 26.68 3.83 2.09
N GLU A 56 27.18 3.66 3.32
CA GLU A 56 27.17 2.36 4.00
C GLU A 56 25.76 1.90 4.35
N LEU A 57 24.85 2.83 4.62
CA LEU A 57 23.45 2.55 4.92
C LEU A 57 22.71 2.11 3.66
N ASP A 58 22.86 2.86 2.56
CA ASP A 58 22.27 2.49 1.26
C ASP A 58 22.74 1.11 0.80
N ALA A 59 24.06 0.87 0.82
CA ALA A 59 24.63 -0.42 0.46
C ALA A 59 24.08 -1.55 1.34
N ARG A 60 23.88 -1.30 2.64
CA ARG A 60 23.35 -2.29 3.58
C ARG A 60 21.87 -2.60 3.33
N VAL A 61 21.05 -1.58 3.10
CA VAL A 61 19.62 -1.73 2.78
C VAL A 61 19.48 -2.56 1.49
N ARG A 62 20.14 -2.15 0.41
CA ARG A 62 20.10 -2.86 -0.88
C ARG A 62 20.60 -4.29 -0.78
N MET A 63 21.64 -4.55 0.01
CA MET A 63 22.13 -5.91 0.25
C MET A 63 21.07 -6.79 0.93
N ILE A 64 20.41 -6.29 1.97
CA ILE A 64 19.37 -7.04 2.69
C ILE A 64 18.16 -7.31 1.78
N MET A 65 17.72 -6.33 1.01
CA MET A 65 16.59 -6.51 0.07
C MET A 65 16.91 -7.57 -0.97
N ARG A 66 18.09 -7.49 -1.60
CA ARG A 66 18.54 -8.48 -2.59
C ARG A 66 18.65 -9.89 -2.01
N GLN A 67 19.08 -10.04 -0.76
CA GLN A 67 19.12 -11.33 -0.06
C GLN A 67 17.73 -11.97 0.09
N ASN A 68 16.68 -11.15 0.15
CA ASN A 68 15.29 -11.59 0.22
C ASN A 68 14.59 -11.63 -1.15
N GLY A 69 15.33 -11.43 -2.25
CA GLY A 69 14.77 -11.45 -3.61
C GLY A 69 13.97 -10.21 -4.00
N SER A 70 14.18 -9.10 -3.28
CA SER A 70 13.49 -7.82 -3.45
C SER A 70 14.50 -6.72 -3.80
N ASP A 71 14.00 -5.56 -4.23
CA ASP A 71 14.78 -4.35 -4.48
C ASP A 71 13.94 -3.09 -4.23
N LEU A 72 14.54 -1.90 -4.40
CA LEU A 72 13.89 -0.63 -4.09
C LEU A 72 12.64 -0.35 -4.93
N SER A 73 12.40 -1.06 -6.03
CA SER A 73 11.16 -0.92 -6.79
C SER A 73 9.93 -1.32 -5.97
N GLU A 74 10.03 -2.33 -5.10
CA GLU A 74 8.92 -2.74 -4.22
C GLU A 74 8.58 -1.67 -3.17
N VAL A 75 9.61 -0.98 -2.65
CA VAL A 75 9.45 0.16 -1.72
C VAL A 75 8.80 1.34 -2.44
N LEU A 76 9.24 1.63 -3.67
CA LEU A 76 8.65 2.67 -4.51
C LEU A 76 7.17 2.39 -4.80
N GLU A 77 6.84 1.18 -5.25
CA GLU A 77 5.46 0.76 -5.52
C GLU A 77 4.56 0.92 -4.29
N THR A 78 5.06 0.57 -3.11
CA THR A 78 4.31 0.69 -1.86
C THR A 78 4.10 2.15 -1.46
N ILE A 79 5.09 3.02 -1.63
CA ILE A 79 4.99 4.47 -1.35
C ILE A 79 4.02 5.14 -2.32
N GLU A 80 4.08 4.81 -3.61
CA GLU A 80 3.14 5.33 -4.61
C GLU A 80 1.70 4.92 -4.27
N GLU A 81 1.48 3.64 -3.94
CA GLU A 81 0.17 3.15 -3.53
C GLU A 81 -0.33 3.85 -2.26
N TYR A 82 0.56 4.07 -1.29
CA TYR A 82 0.21 4.77 -0.06
C TYR A 82 -0.23 6.22 -0.33
N GLY A 83 0.52 6.94 -1.18
CA GLY A 83 0.19 8.30 -1.59
C GLY A 83 -1.13 8.40 -2.36
N ARG A 84 -1.41 7.42 -3.25
CA ARG A 84 -2.67 7.33 -4.02
C ARG A 84 -3.89 7.18 -3.11
N ASN A 85 -3.80 6.34 -2.08
CA ASN A 85 -4.92 6.03 -1.17
C ASN A 85 -5.02 6.99 0.04
N MET A 86 -4.11 7.96 0.18
CA MET A 86 -4.22 8.96 1.24
C MET A 86 -5.39 9.92 0.97
N GLY A 87 -6.20 10.18 2.00
CA GLY A 87 -7.24 11.22 1.96
C GLY A 87 -8.60 10.79 1.39
N ASP A 88 -8.78 9.51 1.05
CA ASP A 88 -10.09 8.93 0.68
C ASP A 88 -10.95 8.54 1.91
N GLY A 89 -10.38 8.58 3.12
CA GLY A 89 -11.11 8.39 4.38
C GLY A 89 -11.88 9.64 4.84
N ASP A 90 -13.03 9.44 5.46
CA ASP A 90 -14.00 10.51 5.78
C ASP A 90 -13.59 11.43 6.97
N ASP A 91 -12.44 11.20 7.60
CA ASP A 91 -11.96 11.93 8.80
C ASP A 91 -11.24 13.27 8.49
N ARG A 92 -11.86 14.10 7.65
CA ARG A 92 -11.21 15.21 6.94
C ARG A 92 -10.98 16.53 7.68
N LYS A 93 -11.27 16.68 8.99
CA LYS A 93 -11.23 18.04 9.63
C LYS A 93 -10.07 18.34 10.57
N LYS A 94 -9.39 17.34 11.12
CA LYS A 94 -8.13 17.53 11.87
C LYS A 94 -6.93 16.88 11.18
N ALA A 95 -7.16 15.80 10.43
CA ALA A 95 -6.12 15.12 9.66
C ALA A 95 -5.74 15.84 8.36
N GLN A 96 -6.46 16.88 7.90
CA GLN A 96 -6.22 17.42 6.57
C GLN A 96 -4.88 18.15 6.43
N THR A 97 -4.37 18.81 7.47
CA THR A 97 -3.02 19.40 7.44
C THR A 97 -1.96 18.29 7.46
N ASP A 98 -2.04 17.35 8.41
CA ASP A 98 -1.09 16.23 8.54
C ASP A 98 -1.08 15.31 7.29
N VAL A 99 -2.24 15.12 6.65
CA VAL A 99 -2.39 14.32 5.41
C VAL A 99 -1.83 15.06 4.20
N VAL A 100 -2.02 16.40 4.11
CA VAL A 100 -1.39 17.19 3.05
C VAL A 100 0.12 17.17 3.20
N ASP A 101 0.62 17.35 4.42
CA ASP A 101 2.06 17.32 4.70
C ASP A 101 2.66 15.95 4.37
N MET A 102 1.99 14.85 4.75
CA MET A 102 2.46 13.51 4.42
C MET A 102 2.38 13.21 2.91
N LYS A 103 1.35 13.67 2.20
CA LYS A 103 1.29 13.49 0.73
C LYS A 103 2.45 14.16 0.02
N GLU A 104 2.86 15.35 0.44
CA GLU A 104 4.02 16.04 -0.14
C GLU A 104 5.31 15.29 0.19
N VAL A 105 5.47 14.83 1.43
CA VAL A 105 6.60 13.96 1.84
C VAL A 105 6.68 12.71 0.95
N LEU A 106 5.57 12.02 0.71
CA LEU A 106 5.57 10.80 -0.11
C LEU A 106 5.98 11.07 -1.56
N LYS A 107 5.58 12.23 -2.13
CA LYS A 107 6.02 12.64 -3.47
C LYS A 107 7.52 12.92 -3.53
N ASP A 108 8.05 13.59 -2.51
CA ASP A 108 9.49 13.88 -2.44
C ASP A 108 10.30 12.57 -2.33
N LEU A 109 9.84 11.63 -1.51
CA LEU A 109 10.42 10.30 -1.39
C LEU A 109 10.31 9.48 -2.69
N GLU A 110 9.16 9.52 -3.36
CA GLU A 110 8.95 8.87 -4.67
C GLU A 110 9.94 9.41 -5.71
N ALA A 111 10.11 10.72 -5.78
CA ALA A 111 11.05 11.36 -6.70
C ALA A 111 12.51 10.96 -6.40
N PHE A 112 12.87 10.93 -5.12
CA PHE A 112 14.20 10.52 -4.67
C PHE A 112 14.48 9.04 -4.97
N LEU A 113 13.56 8.13 -4.64
CA LEU A 113 13.70 6.71 -4.93
C LEU A 113 13.82 6.44 -6.43
N ASN A 114 13.04 7.15 -7.25
CA ASN A 114 13.14 7.09 -8.70
C ASN A 114 14.50 7.59 -9.25
N TYR A 115 15.13 8.54 -8.56
CA TYR A 115 16.46 9.03 -8.91
C TYR A 115 17.53 7.97 -8.60
N ILE A 116 17.57 7.46 -7.36
CA ILE A 116 18.60 6.50 -6.92
C ILE A 116 18.40 5.07 -7.47
N SER A 117 17.23 4.75 -8.04
CA SER A 117 16.98 3.45 -8.67
C SER A 117 17.48 3.38 -10.11
N LYS A 118 17.88 4.52 -10.70
CA LYS A 118 18.45 4.60 -12.06
C LYS A 118 19.98 4.52 -12.10
N GLU A 119 20.63 4.60 -10.94
CA GLU A 119 22.07 4.39 -10.74
C GLU A 119 22.40 2.90 -10.52
#